data_AF-A0A7D7UAW7-F1
#
_entry.id   AF-A0A7D7UAW7-F1
#
_cell.length_a   1.000
_cell.length_b   1.000
_cell.length_c   1.000
_cell.angle_alpha   90.00
_cell.angle_beta   90.00
_cell.angle_gamma   90.00
#
_symmetry.space_group_name_H-M   'P 1'
#
loop_
_entity.id
_entity.type
_entity.pdbx_description
1 polymer ?
#
loop_
_entity_poly.entity_id
_entity_poly.type
_entity_poly.pdbx_seq_one_letter_code
_entity_poly.pdbx_strand_id
1 'polypeptide(L)'
;MQKRNIFKSYKLDLNNDQLMRKKWYMITGITVFLIIFFAVILGIMQRFVNLSGIQYPAVNNARSLNQAMRIMAIVYFAIFFTPYLYFIAAFFSGINQIYRSFTLHMIIWLTILVGVLLMLVTCVLLITGYSNLDSYNLIRSFQ
;
A
#
# COMPACT_ATOMS: atom_id res chain seq x y z
N MET A 1 28.92 -4.32 -25.50
CA MET A 1 27.81 -3.65 -24.77
C MET A 1 28.27 -3.30 -23.36
N GLN A 2 28.46 -2.01 -23.08
CA GLN A 2 28.93 -1.55 -21.77
C GLN A 2 27.78 -1.67 -20.75
N LYS A 3 27.95 -2.47 -19.69
CA LYS A 3 26.95 -2.60 -18.60
C LYS A 3 26.73 -1.23 -17.97
N ARG A 4 25.63 -0.57 -18.34
CA ARG A 4 25.21 0.69 -17.72
C ARG A 4 24.98 0.43 -16.23
N ASN A 5 25.79 1.06 -15.39
CA ASN A 5 25.65 0.93 -13.95
C ASN A 5 24.36 1.65 -13.53
N ILE A 6 23.33 0.87 -13.19
CA ILE A 6 21.93 1.32 -13.00
C ILE A 6 21.87 2.46 -11.98
N PHE A 7 22.69 2.41 -10.92
CA PHE A 7 22.77 3.46 -9.90
C PHE A 7 23.35 4.77 -10.42
N LYS A 8 24.37 4.72 -11.28
CA LYS A 8 24.94 5.94 -11.90
C LYS A 8 23.93 6.56 -12.87
N SER A 9 23.23 5.74 -13.64
CA SER A 9 22.15 6.21 -14.53
C SER A 9 21.02 6.85 -13.74
N TYR A 10 20.59 6.23 -12.63
CA TYR A 10 19.48 6.75 -11.84
C TYR A 10 19.82 8.09 -11.16
N LYS A 11 21.06 8.27 -10.69
CA LYS A 11 21.54 9.56 -10.16
C LYS A 11 21.56 10.67 -11.23
N LEU A 12 21.90 10.33 -12.47
CA LEU A 12 21.85 11.28 -13.60
C LEU A 12 20.42 11.70 -13.92
N ASP A 13 19.46 10.77 -13.85
CA ASP A 13 18.04 11.09 -14.07
C ASP A 13 17.45 12.05 -13.03
N LEU A 14 17.96 12.04 -11.79
CA LEU A 14 17.47 12.93 -10.71
C LEU A 14 17.75 14.41 -10.99
N ASN A 15 18.73 14.70 -11.85
CA ASN A 15 19.08 16.05 -12.26
C ASN A 15 18.35 16.51 -13.53
N ASN A 16 17.50 15.67 -14.13
CA ASN A 16 16.70 15.99 -15.31
C ASN A 16 15.23 16.20 -14.93
N ASP A 17 14.72 17.42 -15.08
CA ASP A 17 13.37 17.80 -14.63
C ASP A 17 12.23 17.05 -15.33
N GLN A 18 12.39 16.68 -16.60
CA GLN A 18 11.35 15.93 -17.31
C GLN A 18 11.28 14.48 -16.80
N LEU A 19 12.43 13.83 -16.65
CA LEU A 19 12.51 12.47 -16.11
C LEU A 19 12.08 12.42 -14.63
N MET A 20 12.45 13.44 -13.86
CA MET A 20 12.07 13.58 -12.46
C MET A 20 10.55 13.70 -12.30
N ARG A 21 9.90 14.55 -13.10
CA ARG A 21 8.43 14.65 -13.12
C ARG A 21 7.77 13.31 -13.45
N LYS A 22 8.27 12.60 -14.47
CA LYS A 22 7.73 11.27 -14.83
C LYS A 22 7.86 10.26 -13.68
N LYS A 23 8.99 10.25 -12.97
CA LYS A 23 9.18 9.38 -11.78
C LYS A 23 8.20 9.72 -10.67
N TRP A 24 7.99 11.01 -10.38
CA TRP A 24 7.01 11.45 -9.39
C TRP A 24 5.58 11.09 -9.79
N TYR A 25 5.18 11.24 -11.05
CA TYR A 25 3.86 10.78 -11.51
C TYR A 25 3.68 9.27 -11.34
N MET A 26 4.71 8.47 -11.62
CA MET A 26 4.68 7.03 -11.41
C MET A 26 4.56 6.66 -9.93
N ILE A 27 5.36 7.29 -9.07
CA ILE A 27 5.29 7.13 -7.61
C ILE A 27 3.89 7.46 -7.12
N THR A 28 3.34 8.62 -7.50
CA THR A 28 1.99 9.05 -7.11
C THR A 28 0.92 8.08 -7.59
N GLY A 29 0.99 7.62 -8.85
CA GLY A 29 0.01 6.68 -9.40
C GLY A 29 -0.03 5.35 -8.64
N ILE A 30 1.12 4.72 -8.42
CA ILE A 30 1.20 3.45 -7.67
C ILE A 30 0.77 3.65 -6.22
N THR A 31 1.19 4.76 -5.62
CA THR A 31 0.85 5.12 -4.26
C THR A 31 -0.65 5.27 -4.04
N VAL A 32 -1.33 6.03 -4.91
CA VAL A 32 -2.77 6.25 -4.84
C VAL A 32 -3.51 4.92 -4.97
N PHE A 33 -3.08 4.07 -5.91
CA PHE A 33 -3.67 2.74 -6.07
C PHE A 33 -3.55 1.89 -4.79
N LEU A 34 -2.36 1.83 -4.18
CA LEU A 34 -2.15 1.07 -2.94
C LEU A 34 -2.97 1.66 -1.77
N ILE A 35 -3.04 2.98 -1.64
CA ILE A 35 -3.86 3.65 -0.62
C ILE A 35 -5.33 3.25 -0.77
N ILE A 36 -5.87 3.34 -1.99
CA ILE A 36 -7.28 2.97 -2.26
C ILE A 36 -7.50 1.50 -1.92
N PHE A 37 -6.63 0.61 -2.37
CA PHE A 37 -6.72 -0.82 -2.07
C PHE A 37 -6.78 -1.08 -0.56
N PHE A 38 -5.81 -0.59 0.21
CA PHE A 38 -5.77 -0.84 1.65
C PHE A 38 -6.86 -0.10 2.43
N ALA A 39 -7.32 1.06 1.97
CA ALA A 39 -8.47 1.74 2.57
C ALA A 39 -9.75 0.92 2.42
N VAL A 40 -9.99 0.36 1.22
CA VAL A 40 -11.12 -0.53 0.96
C VAL A 40 -11.03 -1.78 1.83
N ILE A 41 -9.87 -2.45 1.88
CA ILE A 41 -9.67 -3.61 2.75
C ILE A 41 -9.92 -3.27 4.22
N LEU A 42 -9.37 -2.17 4.71
CA LEU A 42 -9.57 -1.75 6.10
C LEU A 42 -11.05 -1.53 6.41
N GLY A 43 -11.78 -0.84 5.55
CA GLY A 43 -13.22 -0.59 5.71
C GLY A 43 -14.05 -1.88 5.74
N ILE A 44 -13.81 -2.78 4.79
CA ILE A 44 -14.52 -4.07 4.71
C ILE A 44 -14.21 -4.94 5.93
N MET A 45 -12.92 -5.10 6.26
CA MET A 45 -12.51 -5.97 7.36
C MET A 45 -12.94 -5.42 8.73
N GLN A 46 -12.94 -4.09 8.90
CA GLN A 46 -13.47 -3.45 10.10
C GLN A 46 -14.96 -3.77 10.29
N ARG A 47 -15.76 -3.76 9.22
CA ARG A 47 -17.16 -4.18 9.28
C ARG A 47 -17.26 -5.66 9.65
N PHE A 48 -16.58 -6.52 8.91
CA PHE A 48 -16.69 -7.98 9.03
C PHE A 48 -16.27 -8.53 10.40
N VAL A 49 -15.25 -7.93 11.01
CA VAL A 49 -14.78 -8.31 12.36
C VAL A 49 -15.82 -8.02 13.45
N ASN A 50 -16.69 -7.04 13.22
CA ASN A 50 -17.72 -6.57 14.16
C ASN A 50 -19.10 -7.20 13.91
N LEU A 51 -19.28 -8.01 12.86
CA LEU A 51 -20.52 -8.73 12.61
C LEU A 51 -20.77 -9.81 13.66
N SER A 52 -22.05 -10.02 14.01
CA SER A 52 -22.45 -11.10 14.92
C SER A 52 -22.27 -12.46 14.26
N GLY A 53 -21.50 -13.35 14.90
CA GLY A 53 -21.24 -14.70 14.39
C GLY A 53 -22.48 -15.59 14.32
N ILE A 54 -23.54 -15.25 15.05
CA ILE A 54 -24.83 -15.98 14.99
C ILE A 54 -25.56 -15.67 13.68
N GLN A 55 -25.49 -14.41 13.21
CA GLN A 55 -26.17 -13.96 11.99
C GLN A 55 -25.32 -14.19 10.73
N TYR A 56 -23.99 -14.21 10.87
CA TYR A 56 -23.02 -14.31 9.77
C TYR A 56 -21.93 -15.37 10.05
N PRO A 57 -22.28 -16.67 10.16
CA PRO A 57 -21.34 -17.74 10.52
C PRO A 57 -20.20 -17.89 9.49
N ALA A 58 -20.51 -17.67 8.21
CA ALA A 58 -19.57 -17.63 7.10
C ALA A 58 -18.40 -16.66 7.33
N VAL A 59 -18.71 -15.41 7.67
CA VAL A 59 -17.71 -14.37 7.91
C VAL A 59 -16.99 -14.59 9.24
N ASN A 60 -17.70 -15.14 10.23
CA ASN A 60 -17.12 -15.47 11.53
C ASN A 60 -16.10 -16.63 11.46
N ASN A 61 -16.29 -17.60 10.57
CA ASN A 61 -15.31 -18.66 10.32
C ASN A 61 -13.99 -18.08 9.76
N ALA A 62 -14.07 -17.00 8.98
CA ALA A 62 -12.91 -16.27 8.47
C ALA A 62 -12.41 -15.14 9.39
N ARG A 63 -12.88 -15.06 10.66
CA ARG A 63 -12.62 -13.91 11.53
C ARG A 63 -11.13 -13.67 11.80
N SER A 64 -10.34 -14.73 11.97
CA SER A 64 -8.88 -14.60 12.15
C SER A 64 -8.20 -14.01 10.91
N LEU A 65 -8.61 -14.44 9.72
CA LEU A 65 -8.12 -13.92 8.44
C LEU A 65 -8.54 -12.45 8.24
N ASN A 66 -9.77 -12.10 8.63
CA ASN A 66 -10.26 -10.72 8.57
C ASN A 66 -9.48 -9.80 9.50
N GLN A 67 -9.16 -10.26 10.71
CA GLN A 67 -8.30 -9.53 11.63
C GLN A 67 -6.88 -9.35 11.07
N ALA A 68 -6.31 -10.42 10.48
CA ALA A 68 -4.98 -10.34 9.87
C ALA A 68 -4.95 -9.32 8.71
N MET A 69 -5.93 -9.35 7.81
CA MET A 69 -6.06 -8.38 6.72
C MET A 69 -6.26 -6.95 7.24
N ARG A 70 -7.03 -6.76 8.31
CA ARG A 70 -7.20 -5.46 8.97
C ARG A 70 -5.87 -4.94 9.52
N ILE A 71 -5.12 -5.78 10.23
CA ILE A 71 -3.82 -5.42 10.81
C ILE A 71 -2.82 -5.08 9.71
N MET A 72 -2.77 -5.87 8.64
CA MET A 72 -1.89 -5.58 7.50
C MET A 72 -2.21 -4.23 6.86
N ALA A 73 -3.49 -3.87 6.70
CA ALA A 73 -3.87 -2.55 6.19
C ALA A 73 -3.42 -1.41 7.13
N ILE A 74 -3.58 -1.57 8.45
CA ILE A 74 -3.12 -0.59 9.44
C ILE A 74 -1.59 -0.43 9.39
N VAL A 75 -0.86 -1.56 9.36
CA VAL A 75 0.60 -1.57 9.28
C VAL A 75 1.08 -0.91 7.98
N TYR A 76 0.40 -1.19 6.86
CA TYR A 76 0.70 -0.51 5.60
C TYR A 76 0.58 1.01 5.76
N PHE A 77 -0.53 1.53 6.30
CA PHE A 77 -0.67 2.98 6.50
C PHE A 77 0.42 3.56 7.41
N ALA A 78 0.75 2.88 8.52
CA ALA A 78 1.78 3.34 9.44
C ALA A 78 3.16 3.49 8.77
N ILE A 79 3.59 2.47 8.00
CA ILE A 79 4.87 2.48 7.30
C ILE A 79 4.82 3.47 6.12
N PHE A 80 3.69 3.49 5.41
CA PHE A 80 3.50 4.28 4.20
C PHE A 80 3.65 5.78 4.46
N PHE A 81 3.07 6.33 5.52
CA PHE A 81 3.14 7.76 5.79
C PHE A 81 4.54 8.25 6.20
N THR A 82 5.42 7.37 6.68
CA THR A 82 6.72 7.74 7.24
C THR A 82 7.61 8.53 6.26
N PRO A 83 7.89 8.07 5.02
CA PRO A 83 8.70 8.83 4.07
C PRO A 83 8.07 10.17 3.65
N TYR A 84 6.74 10.26 3.62
CA TYR A 84 6.05 11.50 3.25
C TYR A 84 6.04 12.52 4.39
N LEU A 85 5.89 12.07 5.64
CA LEU A 85 6.05 12.92 6.81
C LEU A 85 7.47 13.50 6.87
N TYR A 86 8.48 12.68 6.58
CA TYR A 86 9.86 13.15 6.45
C TYR A 86 10.03 14.19 5.33
N PHE A 87 9.44 13.95 4.16
CA PHE A 87 9.44 14.90 3.04
C PHE A 87 8.82 16.26 3.43
N ILE A 88 7.66 16.22 4.09
CA ILE A 88 6.94 17.41 4.57
C ILE A 88 7.78 18.14 5.63
N ALA A 89 8.34 17.43 6.61
CA ALA A 89 9.17 18.03 7.65
C ALA A 89 10.43 18.71 7.08
N ALA A 90 11.07 18.08 6.09
CA ALA A 90 12.23 18.66 5.42
C ALA A 90 11.88 19.90 4.60
N PHE A 91 10.69 19.93 3.97
CA PHE A 91 10.18 21.12 3.28
C PHE A 91 10.00 22.29 4.26
N PHE A 92 9.38 22.06 5.42
CA PHE A 92 9.24 23.09 6.46
C PHE A 92 10.57 23.50 7.11
N SER A 93 11.59 22.63 7.06
CA SER A 93 12.95 22.94 7.52
C SER A 93 13.79 23.72 6.50
N GLY A 94 13.22 24.10 5.35
CA GLY A 94 13.91 24.88 4.31
C GLY A 94 14.76 24.07 3.33
N ILE A 95 14.65 22.73 3.34
CA ILE A 95 15.41 21.85 2.43
C ILE A 95 14.67 21.76 1.08
N ASN A 96 14.84 22.79 0.25
CA ASN A 96 14.08 22.95 -1.00
C ASN A 96 14.39 21.94 -2.12
N GLN A 97 15.45 21.13 -2.01
CA GLN A 97 15.86 20.15 -3.05
C GLN A 97 15.65 18.69 -2.64
N ILE A 98 14.96 18.43 -1.53
CA ILE A 98 14.82 17.06 -1.02
C ILE A 98 14.06 16.14 -1.99
N TYR A 99 13.19 16.69 -2.84
CA TYR A 99 12.50 15.97 -3.90
C TYR A 99 13.42 15.43 -5.01
N ARG A 100 14.71 15.81 -5.02
CA ARG A 100 15.75 15.24 -5.90
C ARG A 100 16.69 14.29 -5.16
N SER A 101 16.49 14.10 -3.85
CA SER A 101 17.36 13.23 -3.05
C SER A 101 17.23 11.77 -3.49
N PHE A 102 18.37 11.16 -3.82
CA PHE A 102 18.45 9.74 -4.14
C PHE A 102 17.98 8.88 -2.96
N THR A 103 18.40 9.23 -1.74
CA THR A 103 18.05 8.47 -0.53
C THR A 103 16.54 8.48 -0.30
N LEU A 104 15.89 9.64 -0.44
CA LEU A 104 14.43 9.74 -0.32
C LEU A 104 13.73 8.84 -1.35
N HIS A 105 14.20 8.86 -2.61
CA HIS A 105 13.64 8.01 -3.66
C HIS A 105 13.76 6.53 -3.33
N MET A 106 14.93 6.08 -2.86
CA MET A 106 15.15 4.68 -2.53
C MET A 106 14.26 4.24 -1.36
N ILE A 107 14.06 5.10 -0.35
CA ILE A 107 13.14 4.82 0.76
C ILE A 107 11.70 4.71 0.23
N ILE A 108 11.23 5.66 -0.58
CA ILE A 108 9.88 5.63 -1.16
C ILE A 108 9.68 4.36 -2.00
N TRP A 109 10.64 4.01 -2.86
CA TRP A 109 10.57 2.79 -3.67
C TRP A 109 10.54 1.53 -2.82
N LEU A 110 11.31 1.47 -1.74
CA LEU A 110 11.29 0.35 -0.80
C LEU A 110 9.92 0.26 -0.10
N THR A 111 9.36 1.38 0.34
CA THR A 111 8.01 1.42 0.93
C THR A 111 6.94 0.96 -0.05
N ILE A 112 7.02 1.38 -1.31
CA ILE A 112 6.12 0.91 -2.38
C ILE A 112 6.27 -0.59 -2.58
N LEU A 113 7.50 -1.12 -2.63
CA LEU A 113 7.75 -2.55 -2.78
C LEU A 113 7.13 -3.36 -1.63
N VAL A 114 7.34 -2.92 -0.40
CA VAL A 114 6.70 -3.53 0.79
C VAL A 114 5.18 -3.47 0.68
N GLY A 115 4.62 -2.34 0.24
CA GLY A 115 3.19 -2.18 0.00
C GLY A 115 2.63 -3.15 -1.03
N VAL A 116 3.32 -3.35 -2.16
CA VAL A 116 2.94 -4.31 -3.19
C VAL A 116 2.99 -5.75 -2.65
N LEU A 117 4.02 -6.10 -1.87
CA LEU A 117 4.12 -7.42 -1.24
C LEU A 117 2.97 -7.67 -0.26
N LEU A 118 2.65 -6.69 0.59
CA LEU A 118 1.51 -6.77 1.51
C LEU A 118 0.18 -6.89 0.74
N MET A 119 0.04 -6.19 -0.39
CA MET A 119 -1.15 -6.28 -1.24
C MET A 119 -1.31 -7.69 -1.79
N LEU A 120 -0.23 -8.30 -2.31
CA LEU A 120 -0.25 -9.67 -2.81
C LEU A 120 -0.64 -10.67 -1.71
N VAL A 121 -0.07 -10.55 -0.52
CA VAL A 121 -0.44 -11.40 0.64
C VAL A 121 -1.91 -11.20 1.00
N THR A 122 -2.39 -9.96 1.03
CA THR A 122 -3.80 -9.65 1.32
C THR A 122 -4.74 -10.28 0.27
N CYS A 123 -4.39 -10.23 -1.02
CA CYS A 123 -5.14 -10.90 -2.07
C CYS A 123 -5.21 -12.42 -1.87
N VAL A 124 -4.11 -13.06 -1.47
CA VAL A 124 -4.10 -14.50 -1.17
C VAL A 124 -5.00 -14.82 0.03
N LEU A 125 -4.98 -14.00 1.08
CA LEU A 125 -5.87 -14.18 2.24
C LEU A 125 -7.35 -13.99 1.88
N LEU A 126 -7.68 -13.02 1.02
CA LEU A 126 -9.04 -12.85 0.52
C LEU A 126 -9.53 -14.10 -0.22
N ILE A 127 -8.73 -14.62 -1.14
CA ILE A 127 -9.09 -15.82 -1.88
C ILE A 127 -9.25 -17.00 -0.91
N THR A 128 -8.30 -17.18 0.00
CA THR A 128 -8.33 -18.31 0.95
C THR A 128 -9.53 -18.22 1.90
N GLY A 129 -9.84 -17.03 2.43
CA GLY A 129 -10.93 -16.83 3.37
C GLY A 129 -12.33 -16.91 2.75
N TYR A 130 -12.45 -16.68 1.43
CA TYR A 130 -13.74 -16.53 0.77
C TYR A 130 -13.97 -17.43 -0.46
N SER A 131 -13.02 -18.29 -0.82
CA SER A 131 -13.12 -19.19 -1.99
C SER A 131 -14.34 -20.10 -2.01
N ASN A 132 -14.81 -20.53 -0.84
CA ASN A 132 -15.93 -21.47 -0.70
C ASN A 132 -17.24 -20.79 -0.24
N LEU A 133 -17.31 -19.46 -0.30
CA LEU A 133 -18.48 -18.71 0.13
C LEU A 133 -19.34 -18.29 -1.06
N ASP A 134 -20.62 -18.65 -1.02
CA ASP A 134 -21.60 -18.18 -2.00
C ASP A 134 -21.67 -16.65 -2.00
N SER A 135 -21.72 -16.07 -3.21
CA SER A 135 -21.84 -14.62 -3.44
C SER A 135 -23.01 -14.00 -2.67
N TYR A 136 -24.11 -14.75 -2.47
CA TYR A 136 -25.26 -14.31 -1.66
C TYR A 136 -24.90 -14.05 -0.18
N ASN A 137 -24.13 -14.94 0.44
CA ASN A 137 -23.71 -14.79 1.84
C ASN A 137 -22.74 -13.63 2.03
N LEU A 138 -21.89 -13.37 1.02
CA LEU A 138 -21.01 -12.21 0.98
C LEU A 138 -21.81 -10.90 0.85
N ILE A 139 -22.71 -10.80 -0.13
CA ILE A 139 -23.53 -9.60 -0.37
C ILE A 139 -24.40 -9.26 0.84
N ARG A 140 -25.02 -10.26 1.46
CA ARG A 140 -25.80 -10.05 2.70
C ARG A 140 -24.96 -9.48 3.84
N SER A 141 -23.67 -9.81 3.91
CA SER A 141 -22.77 -9.28 4.95
C SER A 141 -22.40 -7.81 4.72
N PHE A 142 -22.68 -7.26 3.53
CA PHE A 142 -22.52 -5.86 3.17
C PHE A 142 -23.80 -5.01 3.32
N GLN A 143 -24.96 -5.65 3.53
CA GLN A 143 -26.22 -4.98 3.88
C GLN A 143 -26.26 -4.69 5.37
#